data_AF-A0A7V5K3D0-F1
#
_entry.id   AF-A0A7V5K3D0-F1
#
_cell.length_a   1.000
_cell.length_b   1.000
_cell.length_c   1.000
_cell.angle_alpha   90.00
_cell.angle_beta   90.00
_cell.angle_gamma   90.00
#
_symmetry.space_group_name_H-M   'P 1'
#
loop_
_entity.id
_entity.type
_entity.pdbx_description
1 polymer ?
#
loop_
_entity_poly.entity_id
_entity_poly.type
_entity_poly.pdbx_seq_one_letter_code
_entity_poly.pdbx_strand_id
1 'polypeptide(L)'
;MRSVHVDDLLRRGREALGLRPLGGLAGRGRTLSSWKISRPGKALGRKGVRPGGNRPLILGHTELEVFSGLSHEGRRAVLRELALADVPCLILEGAVSCPEDLLVLAQTHAIALLSSSLSGPRLNRELVKVLKELLGPPFHIQGVLLKVFGLGVLIIGRSGIGKSECALDLIDRGHSFVADDFVELTLDPQGGVTGR
;
A
#
# COMPACT_ATOMS: atom_id res chain seq x y z
N MET A 1 -11.41 -6.64 8.79
CA MET A 1 -10.41 -6.14 7.82
C MET A 1 -10.58 -6.95 6.55
N ARG A 2 -10.87 -6.31 5.40
CA ARG A 2 -10.86 -7.04 4.13
C ARG A 2 -9.43 -7.08 3.64
N SER A 3 -8.73 -8.14 3.99
CA SER A 3 -7.44 -8.48 3.38
C SER A 3 -7.69 -9.38 2.18
N VAL A 4 -6.84 -9.27 1.18
CA VAL A 4 -6.85 -10.14 0.00
C VAL A 4 -5.50 -10.80 -0.10
N HIS A 5 -5.45 -12.06 -0.51
CA HIS A 5 -4.16 -12.72 -0.66
C HIS A 5 -3.48 -12.23 -1.94
N VAL A 6 -2.15 -12.31 -1.98
CA VAL A 6 -1.43 -12.09 -3.25
C VAL A 6 -1.90 -13.08 -4.32
N ASP A 7 -2.33 -14.28 -3.92
CA ASP A 7 -2.98 -15.23 -4.82
C ASP A 7 -4.26 -14.68 -5.47
N ASP A 8 -5.05 -13.86 -4.76
CA ASP A 8 -6.23 -13.20 -5.35
C ASP A 8 -5.83 -12.18 -6.42
N LEU A 9 -4.75 -11.42 -6.18
CA LEU A 9 -4.16 -10.52 -7.16
C LEU A 9 -3.68 -11.29 -8.40
N LEU A 10 -3.08 -12.46 -8.22
CA LEU A 10 -2.63 -13.33 -9.32
C LEU A 10 -3.77 -13.99 -10.09
N ARG A 11 -4.87 -14.33 -9.42
CA ARG A 11 -6.02 -14.94 -10.11
C ARG A 11 -6.87 -13.92 -10.85
N ARG A 12 -7.15 -12.78 -10.21
CA ARG A 12 -8.12 -11.79 -10.72
C ARG A 12 -7.46 -10.61 -11.43
N GLY A 13 -6.23 -10.26 -11.06
CA GLY A 13 -5.50 -9.14 -11.64
C GLY A 13 -4.58 -9.51 -12.79
N ARG A 14 -4.30 -10.80 -13.03
CA ARG A 14 -3.24 -11.24 -13.95
C ARG A 14 -3.39 -10.73 -15.38
N GLU A 15 -4.59 -10.80 -15.94
CA GLU A 15 -4.83 -10.34 -17.31
C GLU A 15 -4.77 -8.81 -17.40
N ALA A 16 -5.51 -8.12 -16.52
CA ALA A 16 -5.55 -6.65 -16.48
C ALA A 16 -4.18 -6.01 -16.23
N LEU A 17 -3.33 -6.67 -15.44
CA LEU A 17 -2.00 -6.20 -15.06
C LEU A 17 -0.86 -6.82 -15.87
N GLY A 18 -1.16 -7.75 -16.78
CA GLY A 18 -0.14 -8.51 -17.52
C GLY A 18 0.87 -9.21 -16.61
N LEU A 19 0.43 -9.76 -15.47
CA LEU A 19 1.33 -10.33 -14.46
C LEU A 19 1.88 -11.70 -14.87
N ARG A 20 3.18 -11.89 -14.66
CA ARG A 20 3.84 -13.18 -14.75
C ARG A 20 4.62 -13.45 -13.47
N PRO A 21 4.43 -14.61 -12.83
CA PRO A 21 5.23 -14.96 -11.66
C PRO A 21 6.67 -15.30 -12.10
N LEU A 22 7.64 -14.80 -11.34
CA LEU A 22 9.06 -15.05 -11.53
C LEU A 22 9.66 -15.93 -10.43
N GLY A 23 9.20 -15.76 -9.18
CA GLY A 23 9.71 -16.51 -8.04
C GLY A 23 9.03 -16.17 -6.71
N GLY A 24 9.50 -16.78 -5.62
CA GLY A 24 9.01 -16.49 -4.27
C GLY A 24 7.52 -16.79 -4.03
N LEU A 25 6.91 -17.67 -4.84
CA LEU A 25 5.48 -17.99 -4.78
C LEU A 25 5.05 -18.72 -3.51
N ALA A 26 5.99 -19.22 -2.69
CA ALA A 26 5.69 -19.63 -1.32
C ALA A 26 4.98 -18.49 -0.54
N GLY A 27 5.27 -17.24 -0.89
CA GLY A 27 4.66 -16.02 -0.36
C GLY A 27 3.27 -15.67 -0.87
N ARG A 28 2.65 -16.45 -1.78
CA ARG A 28 1.34 -16.13 -2.36
C ARG A 28 0.22 -15.99 -1.32
N GLY A 29 0.39 -16.62 -0.15
CA GLY A 29 -0.52 -16.54 0.99
C GLY A 29 -0.41 -15.23 1.78
N ARG A 30 0.58 -14.38 1.52
CA ARG A 30 0.68 -13.07 2.18
C ARG A 30 -0.54 -12.22 1.85
N THR A 31 -0.96 -11.42 2.82
CA THR A 31 -2.16 -10.59 2.73
C THR A 31 -1.81 -9.18 2.32
N LEU A 32 -2.52 -8.65 1.35
CA LEU A 32 -2.58 -7.23 1.00
C LEU A 32 -3.74 -6.59 1.75
N SER A 33 -3.50 -5.47 2.42
CA SER A 33 -4.55 -4.71 3.14
C SER A 33 -4.69 -3.27 2.67
N SER A 34 -3.88 -2.84 1.70
CA SER A 34 -3.90 -1.48 1.17
C SER A 34 -3.83 -1.48 -0.36
N TRP A 35 -4.60 -0.58 -0.96
CA TRP A 35 -4.54 -0.26 -2.39
C TRP A 35 -3.42 0.73 -2.72
N LYS A 36 -2.72 1.27 -1.70
CA LYS A 36 -1.55 2.12 -1.89
C LYS A 36 -0.37 1.28 -2.36
N ILE A 37 0.44 1.86 -3.23
CA ILE A 37 1.60 1.20 -3.82
C ILE A 37 2.87 1.92 -3.34
N SER A 38 3.93 1.16 -3.09
CA SER A 38 5.25 1.69 -2.77
C SER A 38 6.09 1.77 -4.04
N ARG A 39 6.65 2.96 -4.32
CA ARG A 39 7.61 3.21 -5.39
C ARG A 39 8.73 4.12 -4.86
N PRO A 40 9.91 3.56 -4.54
CA PRO A 40 10.99 4.32 -3.91
C PRO A 40 11.69 5.26 -4.90
N GLY A 41 11.58 5.05 -6.22
CA GLY A 41 12.31 5.84 -7.22
C GLY A 41 13.81 5.87 -6.93
N LYS A 42 14.41 7.05 -7.09
CA LYS A 42 15.84 7.28 -6.79
C LYS A 42 16.21 7.12 -5.32
N ALA A 43 15.22 7.00 -4.42
CA ALA A 43 15.48 6.82 -3.00
C ALA A 43 15.84 5.38 -2.62
N LEU A 44 15.64 4.39 -3.51
CA LEU A 44 15.90 2.96 -3.23
C LEU A 44 17.32 2.71 -2.72
N GLY A 45 18.32 3.42 -3.24
CA GLY A 45 19.73 3.29 -2.85
C GLY A 45 20.17 4.18 -1.68
N ARG A 46 19.28 4.95 -1.08
CA ARG A 46 19.61 5.85 0.04
C ARG A 46 19.55 5.09 1.37
N LYS A 47 20.55 5.30 2.23
CA LYS A 47 20.56 4.72 3.59
C LYS A 47 19.33 5.17 4.38
N GLY A 48 18.69 4.24 5.08
CA GLY A 48 17.53 4.51 5.94
C GLY A 48 16.18 4.57 5.22
N VAL A 49 16.13 4.39 3.90
CA VAL A 49 14.86 4.28 3.17
C VAL A 49 14.39 2.83 3.22
N ARG A 50 13.27 2.59 3.92
CA ARG A 50 12.61 1.29 3.95
C ARG A 50 11.34 1.32 3.08
N PRO A 51 11.41 0.88 1.81
CA PRO A 51 10.21 0.78 0.99
C PRO A 51 9.35 -0.39 1.45
N GLY A 52 8.08 -0.15 1.80
CA GLY A 52 7.15 -1.20 2.20
C GLY A 52 5.96 -0.71 3.03
N GLY A 53 5.49 -1.57 3.94
CA GLY A 53 4.38 -1.27 4.85
C GLY A 53 3.08 -1.96 4.44
N ASN A 54 3.14 -3.29 4.24
CA ASN A 54 2.07 -4.15 3.74
C ASN A 54 1.40 -3.61 2.44
N ARG A 55 2.25 -3.25 1.48
CA ARG A 55 1.86 -2.68 0.18
C ARG A 55 2.68 -3.32 -0.93
N PRO A 56 2.12 -3.52 -2.14
CA PRO A 56 2.91 -3.91 -3.29
C PRO A 56 4.05 -2.92 -3.52
N LEU A 57 5.25 -3.44 -3.71
CA LEU A 57 6.41 -2.66 -4.10
C LEU A 57 6.62 -2.81 -5.60
N ILE A 58 6.65 -1.70 -6.34
CA ILE A 58 7.00 -1.72 -7.77
C ILE A 58 8.44 -1.23 -7.94
N LEU A 59 9.25 -2.01 -8.65
CA LEU A 59 10.55 -1.58 -9.16
C LEU A 59 10.40 -1.33 -10.66
N GLY A 60 10.38 -0.04 -11.03
CA GLY A 60 10.38 0.41 -12.41
C GLY A 60 11.78 0.44 -13.00
N HIS A 61 11.88 1.01 -14.20
CA HIS A 61 13.16 1.21 -14.87
C HIS A 61 14.15 2.03 -14.00
N THR A 62 13.70 3.17 -13.45
CA THR A 62 14.55 4.02 -12.61
C THR A 62 15.04 3.31 -11.35
N GLU A 63 14.18 2.55 -10.67
CA GLU A 63 14.58 1.79 -9.49
C GLU A 63 15.60 0.69 -9.84
N LEU A 64 15.40 0.00 -10.97
CA LEU A 64 16.30 -1.06 -11.43
C LEU A 64 17.64 -0.51 -11.92
N GLU A 65 17.67 0.65 -12.56
CA GLU A 65 18.90 1.36 -12.92
C GLU A 65 19.68 1.76 -11.67
N VAL A 66 19.00 2.35 -10.68
CA VAL A 66 19.63 2.70 -9.40
C VAL A 66 20.17 1.44 -8.73
N PHE A 67 19.37 0.38 -8.62
CA PHE A 67 19.80 -0.88 -8.02
C PHE A 67 21.02 -1.49 -8.72
N SER A 68 21.01 -1.48 -10.06
CA SER A 68 22.13 -2.00 -10.87
C SER A 68 23.38 -1.14 -10.76
N GLY A 69 23.23 0.18 -10.60
CA GLY A 69 24.35 1.12 -10.42
C GLY A 69 24.96 1.11 -9.01
N LEU A 70 24.33 0.47 -8.02
CA LEU A 70 24.89 0.37 -6.67
C LEU A 70 26.09 -0.57 -6.63
N SER A 71 27.04 -0.26 -5.73
CA SER A 71 28.11 -1.18 -5.34
C SER A 71 27.52 -2.45 -4.71
N HIS A 72 28.31 -3.52 -4.65
CA HIS A 72 27.90 -4.77 -4.02
C HIS A 72 27.42 -4.57 -2.56
N GLU A 73 28.09 -3.72 -1.79
CA GLU A 73 27.65 -3.36 -0.43
C GLU A 73 26.33 -2.59 -0.43
N GLY A 74 26.15 -1.65 -1.38
CA GLY A 74 24.92 -0.89 -1.54
C GLY A 74 23.73 -1.79 -1.87
N ARG A 75 23.88 -2.73 -2.83
CA ARG A 75 22.84 -3.71 -3.16
C ARG A 75 22.48 -4.56 -1.94
N ARG A 76 23.48 -5.08 -1.21
CA ARG A 76 23.23 -5.85 0.02
C ARG A 76 22.48 -5.04 1.08
N ALA A 77 22.76 -3.76 1.22
CA ALA A 77 22.03 -2.89 2.15
C ALA A 77 20.56 -2.74 1.74
N VAL A 78 20.29 -2.50 0.45
CA VAL A 78 18.90 -2.42 -0.08
C VAL A 78 18.15 -3.73 0.11
N LEU A 79 18.76 -4.86 -0.23
CA LEU A 79 18.16 -6.19 -0.06
C LEU A 79 17.80 -6.46 1.41
N ARG A 80 18.64 -6.05 2.36
CA ARG A 80 18.33 -6.15 3.80
C ARG A 80 17.14 -5.29 4.20
N GLU A 81 17.06 -4.05 3.71
CA GLU A 81 15.89 -3.20 4.00
C GLU A 81 14.61 -3.77 3.39
N LEU A 82 14.69 -4.36 2.19
CA LEU A 82 13.56 -5.06 1.57
C LEU A 82 13.15 -6.31 2.33
N ALA A 83 14.11 -7.09 2.84
CA ALA A 83 13.84 -8.26 3.68
C ALA A 83 13.10 -7.89 4.97
N LEU A 84 13.45 -6.75 5.57
CA LEU A 84 12.87 -6.24 6.81
C LEU A 84 11.59 -5.42 6.57
N ALA A 85 11.36 -5.01 5.34
CA ALA A 85 10.12 -4.38 4.94
C ALA A 85 9.06 -5.47 4.78
N ASP A 86 7.94 -5.35 5.50
CA ASP A 86 6.80 -6.23 5.32
C ASP A 86 6.16 -5.97 3.95
N VAL A 87 6.76 -6.56 2.90
CA VAL A 87 6.38 -6.42 1.50
C VAL A 87 5.65 -7.70 1.07
N PRO A 88 4.35 -7.63 0.78
CA PRO A 88 3.56 -8.80 0.37
C PRO A 88 3.98 -9.32 -1.01
N CYS A 89 4.25 -8.41 -1.95
CA CYS A 89 4.72 -8.75 -3.29
C CYS A 89 5.63 -7.66 -3.89
N LEU A 90 6.55 -8.10 -4.74
CA LEU A 90 7.46 -7.27 -5.51
C LEU A 90 7.11 -7.40 -6.99
N ILE A 91 6.85 -6.27 -7.66
CA ILE A 91 6.45 -6.24 -9.07
C ILE A 91 7.53 -5.50 -9.87
N LEU A 92 8.13 -6.18 -10.83
CA LEU A 92 9.07 -5.60 -11.78
C LEU A 92 8.31 -5.06 -12.99
N GLU A 93 8.60 -3.82 -13.37
CA GLU A 93 8.06 -3.22 -14.58
C GLU A 93 8.78 -3.73 -15.83
N GLY A 94 8.01 -4.06 -16.86
CA GLY A 94 8.52 -4.52 -18.14
C GLY A 94 8.96 -5.99 -18.16
N ALA A 95 9.31 -6.46 -19.35
CA ALA A 95 9.95 -7.77 -19.54
C ALA A 95 11.45 -7.72 -19.18
N VAL A 96 11.78 -7.04 -18.09
CA VAL A 96 13.17 -6.85 -17.66
C VAL A 96 13.68 -8.16 -17.06
N SER A 97 14.94 -8.50 -17.37
CA SER A 97 15.65 -9.59 -16.71
C SER A 97 15.73 -9.31 -15.21
N CYS A 98 15.09 -10.16 -14.41
CA CYS A 98 15.15 -10.04 -12.97
C CYS A 98 16.59 -10.21 -12.49
N PRO A 99 17.16 -9.26 -11.73
CA PRO A 99 18.42 -9.46 -11.02
C PRO A 99 18.36 -10.72 -10.14
N GLU A 100 19.39 -11.57 -10.17
CA GLU A 100 19.45 -12.80 -9.37
C GLU A 100 19.31 -12.51 -7.87
N ASP A 101 19.93 -11.42 -7.41
CA ASP A 101 19.84 -10.93 -6.03
C ASP A 101 18.38 -10.78 -5.54
N LEU A 102 17.49 -10.25 -6.39
CA LEU A 102 16.07 -10.05 -6.06
C LEU A 102 15.30 -11.37 -6.09
N LEU A 103 15.67 -12.29 -6.99
CA LEU A 103 15.06 -13.61 -7.07
C LEU A 103 15.40 -14.45 -5.82
N VAL A 104 16.67 -14.44 -5.40
CA VAL A 104 17.13 -15.11 -4.18
C VAL A 104 16.45 -14.52 -2.95
N LEU A 105 16.37 -13.18 -2.85
CA LEU A 105 15.65 -12.50 -1.77
C LEU A 105 14.18 -12.95 -1.71
N ALA A 106 13.50 -12.92 -2.85
CA ALA A 106 12.09 -13.28 -2.96
C ALA A 106 11.82 -14.73 -2.53
N GLN A 107 12.69 -15.66 -2.93
CA GLN A 107 12.59 -17.06 -2.51
C GLN A 107 12.85 -17.22 -1.01
N THR A 108 13.91 -16.60 -0.50
CA THR A 108 14.36 -16.73 0.90
C THR A 108 13.32 -16.16 1.87
N HIS A 109 12.72 -15.00 1.54
CA HIS A 109 11.77 -14.32 2.42
C HIS A 109 10.31 -14.60 2.08
N ALA A 110 10.05 -15.56 1.18
CA ALA A 110 8.71 -15.86 0.68
C ALA A 110 7.95 -14.56 0.28
N ILE A 111 8.55 -13.75 -0.58
CA ILE A 111 7.93 -12.55 -1.16
C ILE A 111 7.56 -12.92 -2.60
N ALA A 112 6.29 -12.76 -2.98
CA ALA A 112 5.87 -13.06 -4.34
C ALA A 112 6.52 -12.07 -5.32
N LEU A 113 7.39 -12.58 -6.19
CA LEU A 113 8.08 -11.79 -7.20
C LEU A 113 7.40 -11.97 -8.55
N LEU A 114 6.91 -10.87 -9.09
CA LEU A 114 6.10 -10.81 -10.29
C LEU A 114 6.77 -9.86 -11.29
N SER A 115 6.60 -10.10 -12.59
CA SER A 115 6.80 -9.09 -13.63
C SER A 115 5.46 -8.66 -14.22
N SER A 116 5.40 -7.42 -14.72
CA SER A 116 4.27 -6.91 -15.48
C SER A 116 4.73 -6.43 -16.85
N SER A 117 3.94 -6.71 -17.89
CA SER A 117 4.17 -6.14 -19.23
C SER A 117 3.73 -4.67 -19.37
N LEU A 118 3.08 -4.09 -18.35
CA LEU A 118 2.60 -2.71 -18.38
C LEU A 118 3.71 -1.72 -18.03
N SER A 119 3.64 -0.52 -18.62
CA SER A 119 4.51 0.62 -18.29
C SER A 119 4.12 1.27 -16.97
N GLY A 120 5.06 1.96 -16.32
CA GLY A 120 4.97 2.39 -14.93
C GLY A 120 3.71 3.14 -14.54
N PRO A 121 3.32 4.22 -15.25
CA PRO A 121 2.09 4.95 -14.94
C PRO A 121 0.83 4.10 -15.13
N ARG A 122 0.83 3.24 -16.15
CA ARG A 122 -0.30 2.35 -16.46
C ARG A 122 -0.41 1.23 -15.44
N LEU A 123 0.70 0.58 -15.10
CA LEU A 123 0.79 -0.43 -14.06
C LEU A 123 0.29 0.12 -12.72
N ASN A 124 0.72 1.32 -12.33
CA ASN A 124 0.27 1.96 -11.10
C ASN A 124 -1.26 2.16 -11.09
N ARG A 125 -1.80 2.72 -12.18
CA ARG A 125 -3.24 2.97 -12.32
C ARG A 125 -4.07 1.69 -12.27
N GLU A 126 -3.71 0.70 -13.08
CA GLU A 126 -4.44 -0.57 -13.14
C GLU A 126 -4.29 -1.35 -11.84
N LEU A 127 -3.11 -1.33 -11.20
CA LEU A 127 -2.90 -2.02 -9.92
C LEU A 127 -3.74 -1.41 -8.82
N VAL A 128 -3.81 -0.07 -8.72
CA VAL A 128 -4.72 0.60 -7.78
C VAL A 128 -6.17 0.20 -8.05
N LYS A 129 -6.59 0.18 -9.32
CA LYS A 129 -7.94 -0.19 -9.72
C LYS A 129 -8.29 -1.62 -9.26
N VAL A 130 -7.45 -2.60 -9.63
CA VAL A 130 -7.63 -4.00 -9.24
C VAL A 130 -7.63 -4.14 -7.71
N LEU A 131 -6.69 -3.51 -7.00
CA LEU A 131 -6.66 -3.60 -5.54
C LEU A 131 -7.90 -2.99 -4.88
N LYS A 132 -8.45 -1.90 -5.41
CA LYS A 132 -9.73 -1.33 -4.94
C LYS A 132 -10.90 -2.27 -5.18
N GLU A 133 -10.95 -2.93 -6.33
CA GLU A 133 -11.98 -3.94 -6.64
C GLU A 133 -11.87 -5.18 -5.73
N LEU A 134 -10.64 -5.58 -5.37
CA LEU A 134 -10.37 -6.71 -4.48
C LEU A 134 -10.67 -6.37 -3.01
N LEU A 135 -10.16 -5.24 -2.52
CA LEU A 135 -10.27 -4.80 -1.13
C LEU A 135 -11.65 -4.17 -0.83
N GLY A 136 -12.42 -3.81 -1.87
CA GLY A 136 -13.70 -3.13 -1.75
C GLY A 136 -13.55 -1.62 -1.46
N PRO A 137 -14.68 -0.89 -1.50
CA PRO A 137 -14.70 0.52 -1.12
C PRO A 137 -14.36 0.70 0.38
N PRO A 138 -13.80 1.85 0.77
CA PRO A 138 -13.72 2.22 2.18
C PRO A 138 -15.13 2.25 2.80
N PHE A 139 -15.19 2.08 4.12
CA PHE A 139 -16.47 2.13 4.82
C PHE A 139 -16.88 3.58 5.02
N HIS A 140 -18.11 3.93 4.67
CA HIS A 140 -18.66 5.25 4.94
C HIS A 140 -19.57 5.19 6.16
N ILE A 141 -19.45 6.17 7.06
CA ILE A 141 -20.34 6.36 8.19
C ILE A 141 -20.90 7.78 8.15
N GLN A 142 -22.21 7.89 8.35
CA GLN A 142 -22.84 9.19 8.55
C GLN A 142 -22.57 9.68 9.97
N GLY A 143 -21.90 10.83 10.07
CA GLY A 143 -21.48 11.42 11.34
C GLY A 143 -20.53 12.59 11.13
N VAL A 144 -19.99 13.11 12.22
CA VAL A 144 -19.02 14.21 12.21
C VAL A 144 -17.70 13.73 12.78
N LEU A 145 -16.61 13.91 12.05
CA LEU A 145 -15.26 13.58 12.49
C LEU A 145 -14.52 14.86 12.89
N LEU A 146 -13.98 14.87 14.11
CA LEU A 146 -13.21 15.98 14.67
C LEU A 146 -11.89 15.49 15.27
N LYS A 147 -10.96 16.41 15.47
CA LYS A 147 -9.76 16.23 16.29
C LYS A 147 -9.87 17.04 17.56
N VAL A 148 -10.08 16.36 18.69
CA VAL A 148 -10.28 16.95 20.02
C VAL A 148 -9.12 16.52 20.91
N PHE A 149 -8.36 17.49 21.44
CA PHE A 149 -7.14 17.25 22.23
C PHE A 149 -6.13 16.27 21.60
N GLY A 150 -6.05 16.27 20.26
CA GLY A 150 -5.17 15.37 19.52
C GLY A 150 -5.77 13.99 19.19
N LEU A 151 -6.94 13.66 19.73
CA LEU A 151 -7.66 12.41 19.47
C LEU A 151 -8.66 12.58 18.32
N GLY A 152 -8.76 11.57 17.46
CA GLY A 152 -9.83 11.50 16.46
C GLY A 152 -11.14 11.06 17.11
N VAL A 153 -12.17 11.89 17.03
CA VAL A 153 -13.49 11.65 17.62
C VAL A 153 -14.55 11.62 16.52
N LEU A 154 -15.24 10.50 16.39
CA LEU A 154 -16.35 10.32 15.44
C LEU A 154 -17.68 10.40 16.20
N ILE A 155 -18.47 11.42 15.93
CA ILE A 155 -19.80 11.64 16.50
C ILE A 155 -20.85 11.04 15.57
N ILE A 156 -21.54 10.00 16.04
CA ILE A 156 -22.62 9.31 15.33
C ILE A 156 -23.96 9.49 16.04
N GLY A 157 -25.06 9.43 15.30
CA GLY A 157 -26.40 9.63 15.84
C GLY A 157 -27.42 9.92 14.74
N ARG A 158 -28.71 9.87 15.09
CA ARG A 158 -29.82 10.13 14.16
C ARG A 158 -29.69 11.52 13.51
N SER A 159 -30.26 11.69 12.32
CA SER A 159 -30.35 13.02 11.70
C SER A 159 -31.13 13.98 12.60
N GLY A 160 -30.68 15.23 12.69
CA GLY A 160 -31.32 16.26 13.52
C GLY A 160 -31.13 16.15 15.04
N ILE A 161 -30.28 15.23 15.54
CA ILE A 161 -30.04 15.08 16.99
C ILE A 161 -29.07 16.14 17.57
N GLY A 162 -28.51 17.02 16.75
CA GLY A 162 -27.55 18.03 17.20
C GLY A 162 -26.07 17.71 16.91
N LYS A 163 -25.75 16.82 15.96
CA LYS A 163 -24.35 16.40 15.71
C LYS A 163 -23.48 17.56 15.19
N SER A 164 -24.00 18.29 14.20
CA SER A 164 -23.29 19.39 13.57
C SER A 164 -23.21 20.60 14.50
N GLU A 165 -24.22 20.83 15.32
CA GLU A 165 -24.25 21.85 16.38
C GLU A 165 -23.21 21.56 17.47
N CYS A 166 -23.15 20.30 17.95
CA CYS A 166 -22.11 19.89 18.88
C CYS A 166 -20.71 20.02 18.27
N ALA A 167 -20.56 19.70 16.98
CA ALA A 167 -19.30 19.88 16.28
C ALA A 167 -18.89 21.35 16.16
N LEU A 168 -19.83 22.24 15.85
CA LEU A 168 -19.62 23.70 15.81
C LEU A 168 -19.16 24.23 17.18
N ASP A 169 -19.82 23.84 18.27
CA ASP A 169 -19.40 24.23 19.62
C ASP A 169 -17.96 23.78 19.96
N LEU A 170 -17.56 22.59 19.47
CA LEU A 170 -16.20 22.09 19.65
C LEU A 170 -15.18 22.85 18.80
N ILE A 171 -15.55 23.23 17.57
CA ILE A 171 -14.72 24.06 16.69
C ILE A 171 -14.51 25.44 17.31
N ASP A 172 -15.56 26.07 17.84
CA ASP A 172 -15.50 27.37 18.52
C ASP A 172 -14.61 27.34 19.77
N ARG A 173 -14.49 26.17 20.41
CA ARG A 173 -13.56 25.92 21.53
C ARG A 173 -12.12 25.62 21.08
N GLY A 174 -11.82 25.69 19.79
CA GLY A 174 -10.49 25.53 19.21
C GLY A 174 -10.13 24.12 18.78
N HIS A 175 -11.09 23.20 18.68
CA HIS A 175 -10.86 21.85 18.12
C HIS A 175 -10.89 21.86 16.59
N SER A 176 -10.26 20.86 15.96
CA SER A 176 -10.16 20.83 14.49
C SER A 176 -11.28 20.00 13.89
N PHE A 177 -11.99 20.58 12.93
CA PHE A 177 -12.90 19.85 12.05
C PHE A 177 -12.13 18.94 11.09
N VAL A 178 -12.70 17.78 10.76
CA VAL A 178 -12.17 16.87 9.73
C VAL A 178 -13.19 16.64 8.62
N ALA A 179 -14.37 16.13 8.94
CA ALA A 179 -15.43 15.82 7.98
C ALA A 179 -16.83 15.88 8.61
N ASP A 180 -17.86 16.18 7.80
CA ASP A 180 -19.28 16.19 8.19
C ASP A 180 -20.09 15.34 7.20
N ASP A 181 -21.16 14.72 7.69
CA ASP A 181 -22.13 13.84 7.03
C ASP A 181 -21.60 12.59 6.32
N PHE A 182 -20.42 12.63 5.70
CA PHE A 182 -19.91 11.52 4.90
C PHE A 182 -18.44 11.23 5.27
N VAL A 183 -18.25 10.56 6.40
CA VAL A 183 -16.91 10.23 6.91
C VAL A 183 -16.42 8.96 6.22
N GLU A 184 -15.29 9.04 5.52
CA GLU A 184 -14.63 7.88 4.93
C GLU A 184 -13.69 7.26 5.95
N LEU A 185 -13.95 6.00 6.34
CA LEU A 185 -13.13 5.25 7.27
C LEU A 185 -12.26 4.22 6.54
N THR A 186 -10.99 4.22 6.92
CA THR A 186 -9.99 3.24 6.50
C THR A 186 -9.38 2.57 7.72
N LEU A 187 -9.26 1.24 7.66
CA LEU A 187 -8.56 0.45 8.67
C LEU A 187 -7.13 0.24 8.22
N ASP A 188 -6.17 0.47 9.12
CA ASP A 188 -4.79 0.08 8.92
C ASP A 188 -4.58 -1.42 9.28
N PRO A 189 -3.46 -2.03 8.88
CA PRO A 189 -3.18 -3.45 9.13
C PRO A 189 -2.96 -3.79 10.62
N GLN A 190 -2.67 -2.78 11.45
CA GLN A 190 -2.40 -2.90 12.88
C GLN A 190 -3.68 -2.71 13.72
N GLY A 191 -4.82 -2.49 13.06
CA GLY A 191 -6.13 -2.29 13.69
C GLY A 191 -6.47 -0.83 13.99
N GLY A 192 -5.62 0.12 13.64
CA GLY A 192 -5.93 1.55 13.73
C GLY A 192 -6.96 1.97 12.68
N VAL A 193 -7.79 2.94 13.03
CA VAL A 193 -8.81 3.50 12.13
C VAL A 193 -8.42 4.93 11.80
N THR A 194 -8.34 5.24 10.50
CA THR A 194 -8.16 6.60 9.99
C THR A 194 -9.42 7.04 9.28
N GLY A 195 -9.98 8.17 9.72
CA GLY A 195 -11.10 8.83 9.07
C GLY A 195 -10.65 10.09 8.32
N ARG A 196 -11.34 10.42 7.23
CA ARG A 196 -11.16 11.65 6.47
C ARG A 196 -12.47 12.12 5.86
#